data_AF-A0A382A9W2-F1
#
_entry.id   AF-A0A382A9W2-F1
#
_cell.length_a   1.000
_cell.length_b   1.000
_cell.length_c   1.000
_cell.angle_alpha   90.00
_cell.angle_beta   90.00
_cell.angle_gamma   90.00
#
_symmetry.space_group_name_H-M   'P 1'
#
loop_
_entity.id
_entity.type
_entity.pdbx_description
1 polymer ?
#
loop_
_entity_poly.entity_id
_entity_poly.type
_entity_poly.pdbx_seq_one_letter_code
_entity_poly.pdbx_strand_id
1 'polypeptide(L)'
;MSQKPLLIVESPTKIKTIQQYLGTEYDVISCVGHVKDLPTNELGIDIDNNFKIKLTVLPDKKKFITDLRKKSKTADRVLIATDPDREGEAIAAHLAAEVPEEKLERVQFTEITKAGIAEGIENIRQIDKDLVDAQAARRIIDRLVGYKVSPVLWATLQSNMKFVSTSLSAGRVQSAAVKIIVDRDRLRAKFQRSTYFDLKAALNKKGDAVSFNAALVRIDGVKIAASGDFDSETGELKNKDVLLLSESQADALVKEL
;
A
#
# COMPACT_ATOMS: atom_id res chain seq x y z
N MET A 1 41.43 -4.03 -21.67
CA MET A 1 40.99 -5.25 -20.98
C MET A 1 39.54 -5.06 -20.65
N SER A 2 38.69 -5.96 -21.15
CA SER A 2 37.24 -5.88 -21.00
C SER A 2 36.91 -6.14 -19.52
N GLN A 3 36.13 -5.24 -18.89
CA GLN A 3 35.82 -5.35 -17.46
C GLN A 3 34.60 -6.24 -17.26
N LYS A 4 34.58 -6.92 -16.10
CA LYS A 4 33.48 -7.75 -15.62
C LYS A 4 32.10 -7.14 -15.94
N PRO A 5 31.10 -7.95 -16.35
CA PRO A 5 29.74 -7.47 -16.53
C PRO A 5 29.23 -6.72 -15.28
N LEU A 6 28.52 -5.62 -15.53
CA LEU A 6 27.94 -4.79 -14.47
C LEU A 6 26.50 -5.23 -14.23
N LEU A 7 26.16 -5.62 -13.00
CA LEU A 7 24.80 -5.94 -12.58
C LEU A 7 24.27 -4.87 -11.63
N ILE A 8 23.12 -4.29 -11.96
CA ILE A 8 22.51 -3.19 -11.21
C ILE A 8 21.22 -3.70 -10.55
N VAL A 9 21.11 -3.56 -9.24
CA VAL A 9 19.92 -3.95 -8.47
C VAL A 9 19.34 -2.75 -7.73
N GLU A 10 18.07 -2.86 -7.30
CA GLU A 10 17.44 -1.76 -6.60
C GLU A 10 17.95 -1.57 -5.16
N SER A 11 18.05 -2.65 -4.38
CA SER A 11 18.37 -2.59 -2.94
C SER A 11 19.79 -3.07 -2.62
N PRO A 12 20.51 -2.38 -1.70
CA PRO A 12 21.81 -2.85 -1.19
C PRO A 12 21.74 -4.22 -0.52
N THR A 13 20.59 -4.56 0.06
CA THR A 13 20.41 -5.85 0.77
C THR A 13 20.52 -7.03 -0.18
N LYS A 14 20.15 -6.86 -1.46
CA LYS A 14 20.25 -7.90 -2.48
C LYS A 14 21.69 -8.16 -2.93
N ILE A 15 22.59 -7.18 -2.80
CA ILE A 15 23.98 -7.27 -3.28
C ILE A 15 24.69 -8.47 -2.67
N LYS A 16 24.67 -8.60 -1.33
CA LYS A 16 25.43 -9.66 -0.64
C LYS A 16 24.99 -11.05 -1.11
N THR A 17 23.70 -11.30 -1.17
CA THR A 17 23.13 -12.60 -1.58
C THR A 17 23.42 -12.89 -3.05
N ILE A 18 23.25 -11.90 -3.93
CA ILE A 18 23.54 -12.07 -5.37
C ILE A 18 25.03 -12.31 -5.60
N GLN A 19 25.92 -11.58 -4.92
CA GLN A 19 27.37 -11.80 -4.98
C GLN A 19 27.79 -13.17 -4.44
N GLN A 20 27.09 -13.70 -3.43
CA GLN A 20 27.35 -15.07 -2.95
C GLN A 20 27.09 -16.11 -4.04
N TYR A 21 26.10 -15.90 -4.90
CA TYR A 21 25.75 -16.85 -5.97
C TYR A 21 26.53 -16.63 -7.27
N LEU A 22 26.83 -15.37 -7.63
CA LEU A 22 27.56 -15.00 -8.84
C LEU A 22 29.08 -14.92 -8.66
N GLY A 23 29.56 -15.01 -7.41
CA GLY A 23 30.98 -14.92 -7.09
C GLY A 23 31.59 -13.58 -7.53
N THR A 24 32.79 -13.66 -8.12
CA THR A 24 33.53 -12.48 -8.58
C THR A 24 33.38 -12.21 -10.07
N GLU A 25 32.47 -12.90 -10.77
CA GLU A 25 32.30 -12.76 -12.22
C GLU A 25 31.60 -11.46 -12.61
N TYR A 26 30.77 -10.91 -11.72
CA TYR A 26 30.00 -9.69 -11.93
C TYR A 26 30.43 -8.58 -10.96
N ASP A 27 30.46 -7.34 -11.44
CA ASP A 27 30.48 -6.16 -10.56
C ASP A 27 29.02 -5.80 -10.24
N VAL A 28 28.61 -5.94 -8.97
CA VAL A 28 27.22 -5.73 -8.55
C VAL A 28 27.10 -4.40 -7.82
N ILE A 29 26.24 -3.50 -8.31
CA ILE A 29 25.96 -2.20 -7.69
C ILE A 29 24.46 -2.02 -7.41
N SER A 30 24.11 -1.11 -6.50
CA SER A 30 22.72 -0.77 -6.18
C SER A 30 22.42 0.70 -6.43
N CYS A 31 21.28 1.01 -7.03
CA CYS A 31 20.81 2.37 -7.24
C CYS A 31 20.07 2.96 -6.02
N VAL A 32 19.66 2.12 -5.07
CA VAL A 32 18.90 2.46 -3.86
C VAL A 32 17.61 3.21 -4.23
N GLY A 33 16.75 2.54 -4.99
CA GLY A 33 15.48 3.08 -5.49
C GLY A 33 15.62 3.99 -6.71
N HIS A 34 14.72 4.96 -6.84
CA HIS A 34 14.67 5.90 -7.96
C HIS A 34 15.94 6.74 -8.10
N VAL A 35 16.36 6.98 -9.35
CA VAL A 35 17.54 7.83 -9.69
C VAL A 35 17.15 9.17 -10.31
N LYS A 36 15.94 9.25 -10.86
CA LYS A 36 15.36 10.44 -11.45
C LYS A 36 13.95 10.63 -10.91
N ASP A 37 13.52 11.88 -10.80
CA ASP A 37 12.15 12.23 -10.48
C ASP A 37 11.79 13.57 -11.13
N LEU A 38 10.51 13.88 -11.14
CA LEU A 38 9.99 15.20 -11.45
C LEU A 38 10.62 16.25 -10.50
N PRO A 39 10.95 17.45 -10.99
CA PRO A 39 11.57 18.51 -10.20
C PRO A 39 10.73 18.90 -8.98
N THR A 40 11.40 19.34 -7.92
CA THR A 40 10.76 19.64 -6.63
C THR A 40 9.94 20.94 -6.66
N ASN A 41 10.46 21.96 -7.34
CA ASN A 41 9.96 23.35 -7.24
C ASN A 41 9.11 23.80 -8.44
N GLU A 42 8.82 22.90 -9.38
CA GLU A 42 7.97 23.17 -10.54
C GLU A 42 7.12 21.94 -10.86
N LEU A 43 6.01 22.15 -11.58
CA LEU A 43 5.08 21.07 -11.89
C LEU A 43 5.79 19.90 -12.60
N GLY A 44 6.69 20.21 -13.53
CA GLY A 44 7.48 19.22 -14.28
C GLY A 44 6.67 18.41 -15.29
N ILE A 45 5.43 18.82 -15.58
CA ILE A 45 4.51 18.17 -16.50
C ILE A 45 4.00 19.22 -17.48
N ASP A 46 4.22 18.98 -18.76
CA ASP A 46 3.68 19.79 -19.86
C ASP A 46 2.30 19.24 -20.25
N ILE A 47 1.24 19.90 -19.76
CA ILE A 47 -0.15 19.47 -19.94
C ILE A 47 -0.60 19.63 -21.39
N ASP A 48 -0.09 20.66 -22.08
CA ASP A 48 -0.50 20.99 -23.45
C ASP A 48 0.17 20.07 -24.49
N ASN A 49 1.26 19.40 -24.10
CA ASN A 49 2.02 18.50 -24.95
C ASN A 49 1.96 17.05 -24.48
N ASN A 50 0.74 16.50 -24.43
CA ASN A 50 0.47 15.10 -24.08
C ASN A 50 1.10 14.65 -22.74
N PHE A 51 1.03 15.52 -21.72
CA PHE A 51 1.55 15.26 -20.37
C PHE A 51 3.05 14.92 -20.31
N LYS A 52 3.84 15.46 -21.25
CA LYS A 52 5.28 15.20 -21.30
C LYS A 52 5.94 15.57 -19.97
N ILE A 53 6.64 14.63 -19.36
CA ILE A 53 7.31 14.81 -18.08
C ILE A 53 8.75 15.28 -18.25
N LYS A 54 9.18 16.20 -17.38
CA LYS A 54 10.58 16.61 -17.23
C LYS A 54 11.16 15.88 -16.03
N LEU A 55 12.03 14.92 -16.30
CA LEU A 55 12.75 14.19 -15.25
C LEU A 55 14.11 14.83 -14.98
N THR A 56 14.49 14.85 -13.71
CA THR A 56 15.79 15.36 -13.24
C THR A 56 16.46 14.32 -12.36
N VAL A 57 17.79 14.22 -12.44
CA VAL A 57 18.56 13.33 -11.56
C VAL A 57 18.43 13.84 -10.12
N LEU A 58 18.05 12.93 -9.22
CA LEU A 58 17.91 13.27 -7.80
C LEU A 58 19.27 13.74 -7.23
N PRO A 59 19.30 14.80 -6.38
CA PRO A 59 20.55 15.40 -5.91
C PRO A 59 21.52 14.42 -5.26
N ASP A 60 21.00 13.49 -4.46
CA ASP A 60 21.74 12.43 -3.76
C ASP A 60 22.21 11.29 -4.70
N LYS A 61 21.67 11.22 -5.92
CA LYS A 61 21.98 10.18 -6.93
C LYS A 61 22.99 10.62 -7.98
N LYS A 62 23.42 11.88 -7.98
CA LYS A 62 24.40 12.41 -8.95
C LYS A 62 25.71 11.62 -8.98
N LYS A 63 26.24 11.27 -7.80
CA LYS A 63 27.47 10.46 -7.69
C LYS A 63 27.27 9.07 -8.28
N PHE A 64 26.17 8.41 -7.90
CA PHE A 64 25.79 7.12 -8.45
C PHE A 64 25.68 7.13 -9.98
N ILE A 65 24.99 8.13 -10.57
CA ILE A 65 24.87 8.25 -12.02
C ILE A 65 26.23 8.46 -12.70
N THR A 66 27.12 9.23 -12.08
CA THR A 66 28.48 9.43 -12.59
C THR A 66 29.26 8.12 -12.60
N ASP A 67 29.20 7.37 -11.50
CA ASP A 67 29.87 6.07 -11.36
C ASP A 67 29.27 5.01 -12.30
N LEU A 68 27.94 5.00 -12.44
CA LEU A 68 27.20 4.14 -13.39
C LEU A 68 27.65 4.38 -14.83
N ARG A 69 27.66 5.64 -15.28
CA ARG A 69 28.13 6.02 -16.62
C ARG A 69 29.59 5.62 -16.86
N LYS A 70 30.43 5.71 -15.82
CA LYS A 70 31.84 5.31 -15.92
C LYS A 70 31.99 3.80 -16.06
N LYS A 71 31.35 3.03 -15.16
CA LYS A 71 31.43 1.55 -15.16
C LYS A 71 30.76 0.93 -16.39
N SER A 72 29.62 1.45 -16.82
CA SER A 72 28.90 0.95 -18.00
C SER A 72 29.69 1.09 -19.31
N LYS A 73 30.52 2.14 -19.44
CA LYS A 73 31.39 2.30 -20.60
C LYS A 73 32.46 1.22 -20.69
N THR A 74 33.01 0.77 -19.56
CA THR A 74 34.11 -0.19 -19.50
C THR A 74 33.66 -1.64 -19.38
N ALA A 75 32.47 -1.89 -18.84
CA ALA A 75 31.89 -3.22 -18.74
C ALA A 75 31.52 -3.80 -20.11
N ASP A 76 31.55 -5.12 -20.23
CA ASP A 76 31.17 -5.82 -21.47
C ASP A 76 29.67 -5.84 -21.70
N ARG A 77 28.93 -6.11 -20.63
CA ARG A 77 27.47 -6.17 -20.57
C ARG A 77 27.01 -5.41 -19.33
N VAL A 78 25.83 -4.80 -19.40
CA VAL A 78 25.21 -4.07 -18.29
C VAL A 78 23.80 -4.60 -18.06
N LEU A 79 23.67 -5.40 -17.00
CA LEU A 79 22.43 -6.05 -16.61
C LEU A 79 21.69 -5.17 -15.60
N ILE A 80 20.42 -4.87 -15.89
CA ILE A 80 19.50 -4.18 -14.97
C ILE A 80 18.52 -5.20 -14.40
N ALA A 81 18.64 -5.43 -13.10
CA ALA A 81 17.87 -6.40 -12.31
C ALA A 81 17.05 -5.72 -11.21
N THR A 82 16.21 -4.77 -11.62
CA THR A 82 15.19 -4.17 -10.74
C THR A 82 13.99 -5.10 -10.62
N ASP A 83 13.14 -4.82 -9.62
CA ASP A 83 12.01 -5.69 -9.29
C ASP A 83 11.00 -5.85 -10.43
N PRO A 84 10.29 -6.99 -10.50
CA PRO A 84 9.37 -7.31 -11.59
C PRO A 84 8.00 -6.64 -11.40
N ASP A 85 8.00 -5.34 -11.10
CA ASP A 85 6.79 -4.51 -11.01
C ASP A 85 6.96 -3.20 -11.79
N ARG A 86 5.90 -2.39 -11.85
CA ARG A 86 5.94 -1.11 -12.59
C ARG A 86 6.94 -0.10 -12.02
N GLU A 87 7.21 -0.12 -10.71
CA GLU A 87 8.17 0.81 -10.09
C GLU A 87 9.59 0.39 -10.47
N GLY A 88 9.90 -0.90 -10.36
CA GLY A 88 11.15 -1.48 -10.81
C GLY A 88 11.38 -1.27 -12.30
N GLU A 89 10.34 -1.36 -13.14
CA GLU A 89 10.47 -1.12 -14.58
C GLU A 89 10.74 0.36 -14.91
N ALA A 90 10.10 1.30 -14.20
CA ALA A 90 10.41 2.72 -14.35
C ALA A 90 11.85 3.04 -13.91
N ILE A 91 12.33 2.44 -12.81
CA ILE A 91 13.74 2.56 -12.39
C ILE A 91 14.66 2.00 -13.49
N ALA A 92 14.31 0.84 -14.08
CA ALA A 92 15.09 0.25 -15.16
C ALA A 92 15.18 1.19 -16.37
N ALA A 93 14.07 1.78 -16.80
CA ALA A 93 14.05 2.76 -17.88
C ALA A 93 14.93 3.99 -17.58
N HIS A 94 14.89 4.49 -16.34
CA HIS A 94 15.72 5.63 -15.93
C HIS A 94 17.21 5.32 -15.94
N LEU A 95 17.60 4.11 -15.52
CA LEU A 95 18.97 3.61 -15.53
C LEU A 95 19.46 3.31 -16.95
N ALA A 96 18.60 2.70 -17.78
CA ALA A 96 18.89 2.39 -19.18
C ALA A 96 19.26 3.65 -19.98
N ALA A 97 18.57 4.76 -19.75
CA ALA A 97 18.88 6.06 -20.37
C ALA A 97 20.26 6.62 -19.97
N GLU A 98 20.98 5.99 -19.03
CA GLU A 98 22.30 6.40 -18.52
C GLU A 98 23.42 5.42 -18.91
N VAL A 99 23.08 4.38 -19.68
CA VAL A 99 23.94 3.25 -20.07
C VAL A 99 23.99 3.16 -21.59
N PRO A 100 25.12 2.72 -22.20
CA PRO A 100 25.18 2.48 -23.65
C PRO A 100 24.17 1.40 -24.08
N GLU A 101 23.33 1.72 -25.06
CA GLU A 101 22.21 0.88 -25.51
C GLU A 101 22.69 -0.49 -26.00
N GLU A 102 23.83 -0.55 -26.68
CA GLU A 102 24.42 -1.77 -27.23
C GLU A 102 24.92 -2.76 -26.17
N LYS A 103 25.01 -2.33 -24.90
CA LYS A 103 25.45 -3.16 -23.76
C LYS A 103 24.33 -3.48 -22.79
N LEU A 104 23.15 -2.89 -22.99
CA LEU A 104 22.05 -2.91 -22.04
C LEU A 104 21.28 -4.24 -22.11
N GLU A 105 21.07 -4.85 -20.95
CA GLU A 105 20.26 -6.05 -20.81
C GLU A 105 19.31 -5.90 -19.61
N ARG A 106 18.01 -6.09 -19.82
CA ARG A 106 17.02 -6.14 -18.73
C ARG A 106 16.80 -7.60 -18.34
N VAL A 107 17.01 -7.92 -17.07
CA VAL A 107 16.82 -9.25 -16.49
C VAL A 107 15.93 -9.15 -15.25
N GLN A 108 15.17 -10.19 -14.92
CA GLN A 108 14.29 -10.19 -13.74
C GLN A 108 14.58 -11.39 -12.85
N PHE A 109 14.55 -11.15 -11.55
CA PHE A 109 14.66 -12.21 -10.54
C PHE A 109 13.35 -12.29 -9.79
N THR A 110 12.54 -13.31 -10.07
CA THR A 110 11.29 -13.57 -9.33
C THR A 110 11.59 -13.99 -7.89
N GLU A 111 12.73 -14.63 -7.67
CA GLU A 111 13.24 -15.03 -6.37
C GLU A 111 14.76 -14.87 -6.31
N ILE A 112 15.29 -14.64 -5.10
CA ILE A 112 16.73 -14.46 -4.86
C ILE A 112 17.33 -15.79 -4.39
N THR A 113 17.27 -16.80 -5.27
CA THR A 113 17.91 -18.11 -5.10
C THR A 113 19.00 -18.29 -6.17
N LYS A 114 19.91 -19.25 -5.97
CA LYS A 114 20.94 -19.56 -7.00
C LYS A 114 20.31 -19.90 -8.35
N ALA A 115 19.22 -20.68 -8.34
CA ALA A 115 18.51 -21.09 -9.54
C ALA A 115 17.79 -19.90 -10.19
N GLY A 116 17.02 -19.13 -9.42
CA GLY A 116 16.27 -17.98 -9.95
C GLY A 116 17.16 -16.87 -10.51
N ILE A 117 18.35 -16.66 -9.94
CA ILE A 117 19.33 -15.70 -10.48
C ILE A 117 19.94 -16.22 -11.79
N ALA A 118 20.32 -17.50 -11.84
CA ALA A 118 20.87 -18.09 -13.07
C ALA A 118 19.85 -18.03 -14.21
N GLU A 119 18.60 -18.44 -13.93
CA GLU A 119 17.48 -18.36 -14.87
C GLU A 119 17.23 -16.91 -15.33
N GLY A 120 17.23 -15.94 -14.40
CA GLY A 120 17.01 -14.54 -14.75
C GLY A 120 18.11 -13.96 -15.65
N ILE A 121 19.37 -14.35 -15.45
CA ILE A 121 20.50 -13.91 -16.28
C ILE A 121 20.43 -14.48 -17.70
N GLU A 122 19.93 -15.72 -17.85
CA GLU A 122 19.73 -16.36 -19.15
C GLU A 122 18.53 -15.77 -19.92
N ASN A 123 17.54 -15.25 -19.21
CA ASN A 123 16.31 -14.71 -19.79
C ASN A 123 16.34 -13.18 -19.92
N ILE A 124 17.13 -12.70 -20.89
CA ILE A 124 17.16 -11.28 -21.25
C ILE A 124 15.86 -10.87 -21.92
N ARG A 125 15.29 -9.76 -21.48
CA ARG A 125 14.09 -9.15 -22.07
C ARG A 125 14.33 -7.69 -22.42
N GLN A 126 13.37 -7.10 -23.14
CA GLN A 126 13.30 -5.65 -23.30
C GLN A 126 12.61 -5.01 -22.11
N ILE A 127 12.87 -3.71 -21.94
CA ILE A 127 12.14 -2.89 -20.97
C ILE A 127 10.69 -2.79 -21.42
N ASP A 128 9.78 -3.07 -20.50
CA ASP A 128 8.35 -3.06 -20.73
C ASP A 128 7.81 -1.64 -20.73
N LYS A 129 7.53 -1.13 -21.92
CA LYS A 129 7.04 0.24 -22.07
C LYS A 129 5.68 0.46 -21.42
N ASP A 130 4.79 -0.55 -21.42
CA ASP A 130 3.45 -0.39 -20.84
C ASP A 130 3.52 -0.27 -19.32
N LEU A 131 4.43 -1.01 -18.67
CA LEU A 131 4.68 -0.87 -17.24
C LEU A 131 5.30 0.50 -16.89
N VAL A 132 6.26 0.98 -17.70
CA VAL A 132 6.86 2.31 -17.54
C VAL A 132 5.79 3.39 -17.68
N ASP A 133 4.97 3.32 -18.73
CA ASP A 133 3.91 4.28 -19.01
C ASP A 133 2.82 4.24 -17.92
N ALA A 134 2.50 3.07 -17.37
CA ALA A 134 1.60 2.93 -16.22
C ALA A 134 2.16 3.59 -14.95
N GLN A 135 3.46 3.48 -14.70
CA GLN A 135 4.12 4.17 -13.58
C GLN A 135 4.13 5.68 -13.78
N ALA A 136 4.48 6.13 -15.00
CA ALA A 136 4.51 7.54 -15.37
C ALA A 136 3.11 8.18 -15.26
N ALA A 137 2.07 7.50 -15.74
CA ALA A 137 0.68 7.95 -15.62
C ALA A 137 0.27 8.14 -14.15
N ARG A 138 0.59 7.17 -13.29
CA ARG A 138 0.35 7.31 -11.84
C ARG A 138 1.09 8.51 -11.27
N ARG A 139 2.37 8.69 -11.62
CA ARG A 139 3.21 9.81 -11.15
C ARG A 139 2.64 11.16 -11.58
N ILE A 140 2.17 11.26 -12.82
CA ILE A 140 1.50 12.45 -13.38
C ILE A 140 0.24 12.78 -12.59
N ILE A 141 -0.66 11.80 -12.41
CA ILE A 141 -1.94 12.00 -11.71
C ILE A 141 -1.69 12.49 -10.28
N ASP A 142 -0.79 11.82 -9.54
CA ASP A 142 -0.50 12.17 -8.15
C ASP A 142 0.15 13.56 -8.07
N ARG A 143 1.01 13.93 -9.03
CA ARG A 143 1.61 15.27 -9.12
C ARG A 143 0.56 16.35 -9.39
N LEU A 144 -0.35 16.13 -10.34
CA LEU A 144 -1.41 17.08 -10.70
C LEU A 144 -2.36 17.31 -9.52
N VAL A 145 -2.79 16.26 -8.84
CA VAL A 145 -3.64 16.38 -7.64
C VAL A 145 -2.92 17.17 -6.56
N GLY A 146 -1.67 16.82 -6.24
CA GLY A 146 -0.89 17.53 -5.24
C GLY A 146 -0.73 19.02 -5.55
N TYR A 147 -0.30 19.35 -6.77
CA TYR A 147 -0.04 20.74 -7.17
C TYR A 147 -1.30 21.59 -7.32
N LYS A 148 -2.41 21.03 -7.82
CA LYS A 148 -3.63 21.80 -8.08
C LYS A 148 -4.53 21.91 -6.84
N VAL A 149 -4.55 20.88 -5.98
CA VAL A 149 -5.50 20.83 -4.85
C VAL A 149 -4.88 21.34 -3.55
N SER A 150 -3.58 21.15 -3.30
CA SER A 150 -2.95 21.61 -2.04
C SER A 150 -3.08 23.13 -1.82
N PRO A 151 -2.91 24.01 -2.83
CA PRO A 151 -3.11 25.45 -2.64
C PRO A 151 -4.52 25.82 -2.18
N VAL A 152 -5.54 25.08 -2.65
CA VAL A 152 -6.92 25.26 -2.21
C VAL A 152 -7.05 24.93 -0.73
N LEU A 153 -6.48 23.80 -0.28
CA LEU A 153 -6.50 23.42 1.14
C LEU A 153 -5.83 24.47 2.03
N TRP A 154 -4.72 25.06 1.58
CA TRP A 154 -4.06 26.13 2.32
C TRP A 154 -4.92 27.39 2.41
N ALA A 155 -5.51 27.80 1.28
CA ALA A 155 -6.35 28.98 1.18
C ALA A 155 -7.66 28.85 1.97
N THR A 156 -8.20 27.63 2.13
CA THR A 156 -9.49 27.41 2.79
C THR A 156 -9.39 26.95 4.23
N LEU A 157 -8.45 26.05 4.55
CA LEU A 157 -8.35 25.42 5.87
C LEU A 157 -7.21 26.01 6.68
N GLN A 158 -6.00 26.03 6.14
CA GLN A 158 -4.81 26.45 6.90
C GLN A 158 -4.84 27.94 7.26
N SER A 159 -5.34 28.79 6.36
CA SER A 159 -5.54 30.23 6.61
C SER A 159 -6.58 30.52 7.70
N ASN A 160 -7.58 29.66 7.85
CA ASN A 160 -8.76 29.90 8.68
C ASN A 160 -8.75 29.11 10.00
N MET A 161 -7.93 28.06 10.12
CA MET A 161 -7.87 27.17 11.29
C MET A 161 -6.56 27.37 12.05
N LYS A 162 -6.62 28.14 13.16
CA LYS A 162 -5.46 28.46 14.01
C LYS A 162 -4.74 27.24 14.62
N PHE A 163 -5.37 26.07 14.65
CA PHE A 163 -4.78 24.84 15.18
C PHE A 163 -4.00 24.04 14.11
N VAL A 164 -4.07 24.42 12.83
CA VAL A 164 -3.30 23.79 11.76
C VAL A 164 -1.93 24.45 11.67
N SER A 165 -0.95 23.90 12.39
CA SER A 165 0.43 24.39 12.40
C SER A 165 1.30 23.77 11.30
N THR A 166 0.79 22.78 10.58
CA THR A 166 1.51 22.03 9.54
C THR A 166 0.97 22.34 8.15
N SER A 167 1.85 22.26 7.14
CA SER A 167 1.42 22.40 5.75
C SER A 167 0.57 21.19 5.36
N LEU A 168 -0.69 21.45 4.97
CA LEU A 168 -1.57 20.40 4.49
C LEU A 168 -1.12 19.91 3.11
N SER A 169 -1.35 18.65 2.80
CA SER A 169 -1.10 18.10 1.46
C SER A 169 -2.34 17.43 0.92
N ALA A 170 -2.61 17.64 -0.36
CA ALA A 170 -3.62 16.90 -1.09
C ALA A 170 -2.98 15.65 -1.69
N GLY A 171 -3.55 14.49 -1.40
CA GLY A 171 -3.09 13.22 -1.94
C GLY A 171 -4.28 12.37 -2.33
N ARG A 172 -4.39 11.99 -3.60
CA ARG A 172 -5.54 11.23 -4.14
C ARG A 172 -5.90 10.01 -3.29
N VAL A 173 -4.89 9.20 -2.92
CA VAL A 173 -5.07 7.99 -2.10
C VAL A 173 -5.20 8.32 -0.61
N GLN A 174 -4.39 9.25 -0.11
CA GLN A 174 -4.38 9.63 1.30
C GLN A 174 -5.72 10.26 1.73
N SER A 175 -6.27 11.17 0.93
CA SER A 175 -7.56 11.82 1.19
C SER A 175 -8.71 10.80 1.19
N ALA A 176 -8.68 9.80 0.31
CA ALA A 176 -9.65 8.70 0.33
C ALA A 176 -9.54 7.86 1.63
N ALA A 177 -8.32 7.53 2.07
CA ALA A 177 -8.10 6.81 3.32
C ALA A 177 -8.59 7.61 4.54
N VAL A 178 -8.30 8.92 4.60
CA VAL A 178 -8.81 9.82 5.64
C VAL A 178 -10.33 9.84 5.62
N LYS A 179 -10.96 9.88 4.44
CA LYS A 179 -12.43 9.83 4.31
C LYS A 179 -13.02 8.57 4.95
N ILE A 180 -12.43 7.40 4.70
CA ILE A 180 -12.91 6.13 5.29
C ILE A 180 -12.90 6.20 6.83
N ILE A 181 -11.83 6.75 7.41
CA ILE A 181 -11.70 6.91 8.86
C ILE A 181 -12.76 7.90 9.39
N VAL A 182 -12.89 9.06 8.75
CA VAL A 182 -13.85 10.10 9.15
C VAL A 182 -15.29 9.61 9.02
N ASP A 183 -15.64 8.88 7.95
CA ASP A 183 -16.98 8.33 7.78
C ASP A 183 -17.30 7.30 8.88
N ARG A 184 -16.32 6.46 9.26
CA ARG A 184 -16.49 5.55 10.39
C ARG A 184 -16.71 6.30 11.71
N ASP A 185 -15.97 7.38 11.94
CA ASP A 185 -16.12 8.18 13.15
C ASP A 185 -17.48 8.91 13.19
N ARG A 186 -17.95 9.42 12.06
CA ARG A 186 -19.31 10.00 11.93
C ARG A 186 -20.40 8.98 12.24
N LEU A 187 -20.25 7.73 11.80
CA LEU A 187 -21.18 6.66 12.16
C LEU A 187 -21.17 6.40 13.67
N ARG A 188 -20.00 6.41 14.32
CA ARG A 188 -19.88 6.28 15.78
C ARG A 188 -20.52 7.45 16.52
N ALA A 189 -20.34 8.68 16.03
CA ALA A 189 -20.91 9.88 16.64
C ALA A 189 -22.44 9.90 16.61
N LYS A 190 -23.06 9.30 15.59
CA LYS A 190 -24.51 9.15 15.48
C LYS A 190 -25.05 7.90 16.17
N PHE A 191 -24.18 6.99 16.62
CA PHE A 191 -24.61 5.71 17.15
C PHE A 191 -25.41 5.89 18.45
N GLN A 192 -26.67 5.45 18.44
CA GLN A 192 -27.51 5.42 19.63
C GLN A 192 -27.44 4.05 20.29
N ARG A 193 -27.18 4.04 21.60
CA ARG A 193 -27.07 2.81 22.38
C ARG A 193 -28.45 2.34 22.82
N SER A 194 -28.69 1.03 22.69
CA SER A 194 -29.89 0.37 23.18
C SER A 194 -29.51 -0.65 24.24
N THR A 195 -30.34 -0.75 25.28
CA THR A 195 -30.21 -1.77 26.32
C THR A 195 -31.19 -2.90 26.05
N TYR A 196 -30.71 -4.14 26.09
CA TYR A 196 -31.52 -5.35 25.98
C TYR A 196 -30.97 -6.41 26.92
N PHE A 197 -31.84 -7.32 27.35
CA PHE A 197 -31.51 -8.38 28.29
C PHE A 197 -31.66 -9.74 27.63
N ASP A 198 -30.71 -10.64 27.91
CA ASP A 198 -30.76 -12.06 27.58
C ASP A 198 -30.51 -12.89 28.84
N LEU A 199 -30.70 -14.20 28.75
CA LEU A 199 -30.34 -15.13 29.80
C LEU A 199 -29.22 -16.04 29.29
N LYS A 200 -28.22 -16.28 30.15
CA LYS A 200 -27.14 -17.24 29.91
C LYS A 200 -27.19 -18.33 30.96
N ALA A 201 -27.08 -19.58 30.52
CA ALA A 201 -27.09 -20.75 31.38
C ALA A 201 -25.81 -21.56 31.21
N ALA A 202 -25.24 -22.01 32.33
CA ALA A 202 -24.24 -23.07 32.34
C ALA A 202 -24.98 -24.41 32.42
N LEU A 203 -24.92 -25.18 31.35
CA LEU A 203 -25.62 -26.46 31.22
C LEU A 203 -24.63 -27.61 31.34
N ASN A 204 -25.10 -28.73 31.89
CA ASN A 204 -24.34 -29.97 31.95
C ASN A 204 -25.27 -31.14 31.57
N LYS A 205 -24.75 -32.07 30.76
CA LYS A 205 -25.45 -33.31 30.47
C LYS A 205 -25.41 -34.20 31.71
N LYS A 206 -26.55 -34.76 32.10
CA LYS A 206 -26.63 -35.65 33.27
C LYS A 206 -25.60 -36.79 33.18
N GLY A 207 -24.73 -36.89 34.18
CA GLY A 207 -23.65 -37.87 34.25
C GLY A 207 -22.35 -37.47 33.54
N ASP A 208 -22.30 -36.27 32.96
CA ASP A 208 -21.09 -35.66 32.42
C ASP A 208 -20.54 -34.63 33.43
N ALA A 209 -19.22 -34.42 33.45
CA ALA A 209 -18.58 -33.39 34.26
C ALA A 209 -18.32 -32.11 33.45
N VAL A 210 -18.44 -32.20 32.12
CA VAL A 210 -18.19 -31.09 31.21
C VAL A 210 -19.42 -30.19 31.11
N SER A 211 -19.27 -28.94 31.55
CA SER A 211 -20.28 -27.90 31.36
C SER A 211 -20.06 -27.14 30.06
N PHE A 212 -21.15 -26.60 29.51
CA PHE A 212 -21.12 -25.69 28.37
C PHE A 212 -22.11 -24.54 28.58
N ASN A 213 -21.85 -23.40 27.93
CA ASN A 213 -22.72 -22.23 28.03
C ASN A 213 -23.79 -22.25 26.93
N ALA A 214 -25.00 -21.88 27.28
CA ALA A 214 -26.11 -21.62 26.35
C ALA A 214 -26.68 -20.23 26.60
N ALA A 215 -27.25 -19.62 25.57
CA ALA A 215 -27.99 -18.37 25.67
C ALA A 215 -29.46 -18.62 25.29
N LEU A 216 -30.38 -17.94 25.96
CA LEU A 216 -31.80 -18.01 25.65
C LEU A 216 -32.07 -17.32 24.31
N VAL A 217 -32.73 -18.04 23.39
CA VAL A 217 -33.00 -17.54 22.02
C VAL A 217 -34.47 -17.21 21.81
N ARG A 218 -35.38 -17.96 22.45
CA ARG A 218 -36.84 -17.81 22.30
C ARG A 218 -37.58 -18.03 23.61
N ILE A 219 -38.72 -17.37 23.76
CA ILE A 219 -39.74 -17.62 24.79
C ILE A 219 -41.05 -17.83 24.07
N ASP A 220 -41.75 -18.94 24.34
CA ASP A 220 -43.03 -19.30 23.73
C ASP A 220 -43.04 -19.21 22.19
N GLY A 221 -41.93 -19.59 21.57
CA GLY A 221 -41.73 -19.54 20.12
C GLY A 221 -41.32 -18.16 19.56
N VAL A 222 -41.39 -17.09 20.35
CA VAL A 222 -40.99 -15.72 19.94
C VAL A 222 -39.50 -15.52 20.17
N LYS A 223 -38.79 -14.97 19.17
CA LYS A 223 -37.35 -14.67 19.24
C LYS A 223 -37.10 -13.50 20.19
N ILE A 224 -36.11 -13.61 21.08
CA ILE A 224 -35.66 -12.49 21.92
C ILE A 224 -34.79 -11.53 21.09
N ALA A 225 -34.95 -10.24 21.32
CA ALA A 225 -34.15 -9.20 20.68
C ALA A 225 -32.65 -9.39 21.00
N ALA A 226 -31.83 -9.35 19.95
CA ALA A 226 -30.38 -9.36 20.03
C ALA A 226 -29.79 -8.05 19.46
N SER A 227 -28.48 -7.85 19.62
CA SER A 227 -27.80 -6.62 19.15
C SER A 227 -28.08 -6.25 17.69
N GLY A 228 -28.23 -7.24 16.80
CA GLY A 228 -28.53 -7.01 15.38
C GLY A 228 -29.95 -6.47 15.10
N ASP A 229 -30.87 -6.63 16.05
CA ASP A 229 -32.28 -6.24 15.90
C ASP A 229 -32.50 -4.73 16.14
N PHE A 230 -31.49 -3.99 16.59
CA PHE A 230 -31.56 -2.55 16.83
C PHE A 230 -30.98 -1.75 15.66
N ASP A 231 -31.65 -0.64 15.33
CA ASP A 231 -31.15 0.37 14.40
C ASP A 231 -30.06 1.21 15.06
N SER A 232 -28.94 1.39 14.36
CA SER A 232 -27.76 2.03 14.93
C SER A 232 -27.89 3.54 15.07
N GLU A 233 -28.76 4.20 14.31
CA GLU A 233 -28.91 5.67 14.35
C GLU A 233 -30.05 6.12 15.28
N THR A 234 -31.06 5.28 15.48
CA THR A 234 -32.21 5.60 16.35
C THR A 234 -32.17 4.87 17.68
N GLY A 235 -31.50 3.71 17.77
CA GLY A 235 -31.53 2.84 18.94
C GLY A 235 -32.83 2.05 19.09
N GLU A 236 -33.74 2.15 18.12
CA GLU A 236 -35.03 1.45 18.16
C GLU A 236 -34.95 0.06 17.53
N LEU A 237 -35.91 -0.80 17.86
CA LEU A 237 -36.03 -2.11 17.23
C LEU A 237 -36.41 -1.97 15.76
N LYS A 238 -35.65 -2.61 14.88
CA LYS A 238 -35.93 -2.69 13.43
C LYS A 238 -37.18 -3.53 13.15
N ASN A 239 -37.35 -4.61 13.92
CA ASN A 239 -38.46 -5.53 13.80
C ASN A 239 -39.23 -5.57 15.13
N LYS A 240 -40.56 -5.45 15.07
CA LYS A 240 -41.45 -5.53 16.24
C LYS A 240 -41.85 -6.96 16.61
N ASP A 241 -41.51 -7.94 15.77
CA ASP A 241 -41.80 -9.37 15.99
C ASP A 241 -40.81 -10.06 16.95
N VAL A 242 -39.85 -9.31 17.49
CA VAL A 242 -38.94 -9.81 18.52
C VAL A 242 -39.36 -9.34 19.90
N LEU A 243 -39.16 -10.20 20.90
CA LEU A 243 -39.44 -9.90 22.30
C LEU A 243 -38.26 -9.13 22.90
N LEU A 244 -38.50 -7.88 23.30
CA LEU A 244 -37.57 -7.11 24.11
C LEU A 244 -37.81 -7.40 25.59
N LEU A 245 -36.89 -8.11 26.23
CA LEU A 245 -36.95 -8.32 27.67
C LEU A 245 -36.50 -7.06 28.40
N SER A 246 -37.29 -6.62 29.38
CA SER A 246 -36.80 -5.72 30.44
C SER A 246 -35.93 -6.49 31.43
N GLU A 247 -35.15 -5.76 32.22
CA GLU A 247 -34.38 -6.33 33.34
C GLU A 247 -35.28 -7.12 34.29
N SER A 248 -36.43 -6.54 34.67
CA SER A 248 -37.39 -7.18 35.56
C SER A 248 -38.01 -8.46 34.99
N GLN A 249 -38.23 -8.53 33.68
CA GLN A 249 -38.70 -9.74 33.01
C GLN A 249 -37.60 -10.81 32.96
N ALA A 250 -36.35 -10.42 32.69
CA ALA A 250 -35.22 -11.34 32.72
C ALA A 250 -34.99 -11.92 34.12
N ASP A 251 -35.05 -11.08 35.16
CA ASP A 251 -34.93 -11.51 36.57
C ASP A 251 -36.06 -12.44 37.00
N ALA A 252 -37.29 -12.19 36.54
CA ALA A 252 -38.42 -13.09 36.79
C ALA A 252 -38.18 -14.46 36.16
N LEU A 253 -37.75 -14.51 34.91
CA LEU A 253 -37.44 -15.77 34.22
C LEU A 253 -36.32 -16.56 34.92
N VAL A 254 -35.30 -15.87 35.45
CA VAL A 254 -34.24 -16.53 36.24
C VAL A 254 -34.79 -17.18 37.51
N LYS A 255 -35.82 -16.59 38.15
CA LYS A 255 -36.44 -17.15 39.37
C LYS A 255 -37.39 -18.32 39.10
N GLU A 256 -37.89 -18.46 37.87
CA GLU A 256 -38.78 -19.55 37.46
C GLU A 256 -38.01 -20.84 37.09
N LEU A 257 -36.70 -20.74 36.81
CA LEU A 257 -35.81 -21.85 36.45
C LEU A 257 -35.18 -22.53 37.68
#